data_AF-A0A7W1BJG9-F1
#
_entry.id   AF-A0A7W1BJG9-F1
#
_cell.length_a   1.000
_cell.length_b   1.000
_cell.length_c   1.000
_cell.angle_alpha   90.00
_cell.angle_beta   90.00
_cell.angle_gamma   90.00
#
_symmetry.space_group_name_H-M   'P 1'
#
loop_
_entity.id
_entity.type
_entity.pdbx_description
1 polymer ?
#
loop_
_entity_poly.entity_id
_entity_poly.type
_entity_poly.pdbx_seq_one_letter_code
_entity_poly.pdbx_strand_id
1 'polypeptide(L)'
;MRCLFARSSGDAFPFYFKKAGLGPLIGRRTRGGLIGISGTPALVDRGSVTAPAFAIYSTEGEWIIEGHGVEPDIDVVDDPAQMAKGVDPQLERGIQEVMSRIEKAPKRPKPPVYTKRIAGESSGGGPTKAPAKP
;
A
#
# COMPACT_ATOMS: atom_id res chain seq x y z
N MET A 1 7.89 -4.92 -2.48
CA MET A 1 8.25 -3.49 -2.62
C MET A 1 9.71 -3.41 -2.25
N ARG A 2 10.58 -2.84 -3.08
CA ARG A 2 12.02 -2.87 -2.81
C ARG A 2 12.40 -1.88 -1.71
N CYS A 3 12.40 -2.34 -0.47
CA CYS A 3 12.37 -1.46 0.71
C CYS A 3 13.74 -0.91 1.16
N LEU A 4 14.87 -1.54 0.81
CA LEU A 4 16.22 -1.13 1.26
C LEU A 4 16.63 0.30 0.83
N PHE A 5 16.06 0.80 -0.27
CA PHE A 5 16.32 2.16 -0.79
C PHE A 5 15.19 3.15 -0.49
N ALA A 6 14.15 2.72 0.22
CA ALA A 6 13.06 3.59 0.60
C ALA A 6 13.51 4.53 1.73
N ARG A 7 13.35 5.84 1.49
CA ARG A 7 13.66 6.93 2.42
C ARG A 7 12.62 8.04 2.25
N SER A 8 12.26 8.74 3.32
CA SER A 8 11.24 9.79 3.33
C SER A 8 9.84 9.23 3.05
N SER A 9 9.08 9.75 2.09
CA SER A 9 7.75 9.22 1.74
C SER A 9 7.75 7.72 1.42
N GLY A 10 8.90 7.18 0.99
CA GLY A 10 9.11 5.75 0.80
C GLY A 10 9.04 4.92 2.11
N ASP A 11 9.30 5.53 3.27
CA ASP A 11 9.09 4.91 4.58
C ASP A 11 7.63 5.05 5.07
N ALA A 12 6.95 6.15 4.71
CA ALA A 12 5.56 6.40 5.12
C ALA A 12 4.57 5.43 4.45
N PHE A 13 4.73 5.16 3.15
CA PHE A 13 3.86 4.26 2.41
C PHE A 13 3.77 2.84 3.01
N PRO A 14 4.88 2.10 3.24
CA PRO A 14 4.81 0.76 3.81
C PRO A 14 4.24 0.77 5.23
N PHE A 15 4.51 1.81 6.02
CA PHE A 15 3.92 1.95 7.36
C PHE A 15 2.39 2.05 7.31
N TYR A 16 1.85 2.95 6.49
CA TYR A 16 0.40 3.09 6.35
C TYR A 16 -0.24 1.88 5.66
N PHE A 17 0.45 1.24 4.71
CA PHE A 17 -0.01 0.02 4.06
C PHE A 17 -0.19 -1.12 5.08
N LYS A 18 0.76 -1.27 6.00
CA LYS A 18 0.68 -2.21 7.12
C LYS A 18 -0.43 -1.84 8.10
N LYS A 19 -0.52 -0.57 8.50
CA LYS A 19 -1.56 -0.06 9.42
C LYS A 19 -2.97 -0.24 8.87
N ALA A 20 -3.16 -0.10 7.56
CA ALA A 20 -4.43 -0.29 6.88
C ALA A 20 -4.78 -1.77 6.62
N GLY A 21 -3.87 -2.71 6.91
CA GLY A 21 -4.11 -4.14 6.74
C GLY A 21 -4.29 -4.57 5.28
N LEU A 22 -3.73 -3.82 4.33
CA LEU A 22 -3.96 -4.03 2.89
C LEU A 22 -3.22 -5.26 2.35
N GLY A 23 -2.18 -5.72 3.04
CA GLY A 23 -1.42 -6.90 2.66
C GLY A 23 -0.08 -7.00 3.41
N PRO A 24 0.69 -8.07 3.16
CA PRO A 24 1.99 -8.28 3.77
C PRO A 24 3.04 -7.41 3.07
N LEU A 25 3.97 -6.88 3.86
CA LEU A 25 5.17 -6.23 3.35
C LEU A 25 6.24 -7.27 3.03
N ILE A 26 6.68 -7.29 1.78
CA ILE A 26 7.72 -8.20 1.28
C ILE A 26 8.92 -7.37 0.86
N GLY A 27 10.09 -7.70 1.43
CA GLY A 27 11.35 -7.05 1.13
C GLY A 27 12.27 -6.99 2.34
N ARG A 28 13.04 -5.92 2.47
CA ARG A 28 13.93 -5.65 3.61
C ARG A 28 13.41 -4.49 4.46
N ARG A 29 13.94 -4.31 5.66
CA ARG A 29 13.68 -3.11 6.48
C ARG A 29 14.03 -1.84 5.71
N THR A 30 13.16 -0.83 5.79
CA THR A 30 13.43 0.48 5.18
C THR A 30 14.47 1.28 5.97
N ARG A 31 15.00 2.38 5.40
CA ARG A 31 16.10 3.13 6.05
C ARG A 31 15.66 3.85 7.32
N GLY A 32 14.39 4.29 7.39
CA GLY A 32 13.87 5.01 8.55
C GLY A 32 14.30 6.46 8.61
N GLY A 33 14.18 7.17 7.48
CA GLY A 33 14.49 8.60 7.38
C GLY A 33 13.26 9.39 6.93
N LEU A 34 12.28 9.52 7.83
CA LEU A 34 11.03 10.25 7.68
C LEU A 34 11.03 11.55 8.50
N ILE A 35 12.17 12.25 8.56
CA ILE A 35 12.19 13.66 8.89
C ILE A 35 12.12 14.50 7.62
N GLY A 36 11.11 15.35 7.53
CA GLY A 36 10.95 16.33 6.46
C GLY A 36 11.88 17.52 6.63
N ILE A 37 12.32 18.07 5.50
CA ILE A 37 13.15 19.27 5.43
C ILE A 37 12.25 20.41 4.98
N SER A 38 12.31 21.56 5.67
CA SER A 38 11.61 22.78 5.28
C SER A 38 12.36 24.02 5.76
N GLY A 39 12.11 25.15 5.11
CA GLY A 39 12.50 26.47 5.61
C GLY A 39 14.00 26.78 5.61
N THR A 40 14.81 26.06 4.84
CA THR A 40 16.25 26.29 4.79
C THR A 40 16.61 27.34 3.72
N PRO A 41 17.13 28.53 4.09
CA PRO A 41 17.45 29.57 3.14
C PRO A 41 18.71 29.22 2.31
N ALA A 42 18.81 29.80 1.11
CA ALA A 42 20.01 29.68 0.30
C ALA A 42 21.18 30.46 0.93
N LEU A 43 22.39 29.92 0.79
CA LEU A 43 23.61 30.58 1.23
C LEU A 43 24.05 31.66 0.22
N VAL A 44 24.89 32.59 0.68
CA VAL A 44 25.38 33.75 -0.11
C VAL A 44 26.18 33.31 -1.35
N ASP A 45 26.79 32.13 -1.29
CA ASP A 45 27.54 31.49 -2.39
C ASP A 45 26.65 30.61 -3.29
N ARG A 46 25.32 30.66 -3.12
CA ARG A 46 24.33 29.76 -3.74
C ARG A 46 24.39 28.30 -3.28
N GLY A 47 25.10 27.99 -2.20
CA GLY A 47 24.98 26.71 -1.53
C GLY A 47 23.60 26.52 -0.90
N SER A 48 23.22 25.27 -0.68
CA SER A 48 22.00 24.91 0.06
C SER A 48 22.35 24.09 1.29
N VAL A 49 21.81 24.48 2.44
CA VAL A 49 21.80 23.64 3.65
C VAL A 49 20.43 23.00 3.76
N THR A 50 20.35 21.80 4.31
CA THR A 50 19.08 21.15 4.65
C THR A 50 19.05 20.88 6.14
N ALA A 51 18.04 21.39 6.84
CA ALA A 51 17.83 21.12 8.26
C ALA A 51 16.54 20.31 8.47
N PRO A 52 16.55 19.31 9.37
CA PRO A 52 15.35 18.58 9.76
C PRO A 52 14.34 19.55 10.40
N ALA A 53 13.11 19.61 9.86
CA ALA A 53 12.11 20.61 10.25
C ALA A 53 10.84 20.02 10.87
N PHE A 54 10.40 18.84 10.44
CA PHE A 54 9.21 18.20 10.99
C PHE A 54 9.34 16.67 10.93
N ALA A 55 8.92 16.01 12.00
CA ALA A 55 9.06 14.58 12.19
C ALA A 55 7.68 13.96 12.46
N ILE A 56 7.47 12.73 12.01
CA ILE A 56 6.20 12.02 12.15
C ILE A 56 6.25 11.11 13.39
N TYR A 57 5.27 11.29 14.28
CA TYR A 57 5.10 10.53 15.52
C TYR A 57 3.68 9.95 15.59
N SER A 58 3.50 8.91 16.40
CA SER A 58 2.24 8.16 16.51
C SER A 58 1.21 8.95 17.32
N THR A 59 -0.06 8.51 17.30
CA THR A 59 -1.11 9.09 18.13
C THR A 59 -0.83 8.97 19.63
N GLU A 60 0.07 8.08 20.00
CA GLU A 60 0.53 7.77 21.35
C GLU A 60 1.81 8.54 21.72
N GLY A 61 2.35 9.35 20.80
CA GLY A 61 3.54 10.17 21.01
C GLY A 61 4.87 9.49 20.74
N GLU A 62 4.89 8.29 20.17
CA GLU A 62 6.13 7.55 19.87
C GLU A 62 6.68 7.86 18.47
N TRP A 63 8.01 7.85 18.33
CA TRP A 63 8.67 7.96 17.03
C TRP A 63 8.45 6.67 16.25
N ILE A 64 7.71 6.75 15.14
CA ILE A 64 7.20 5.54 14.47
C ILE A 64 8.17 4.96 13.45
N ILE A 65 8.96 5.80 12.79
CA ILE A 65 9.75 5.41 11.60
C ILE A 65 11.20 5.92 11.69
N GLU A 66 11.43 7.07 12.32
CA GLU A 66 12.75 7.68 12.34
C GLU A 66 13.76 6.86 13.15
N GLY A 67 14.93 6.58 12.56
CA GLY A 67 16.03 5.85 13.21
C GLY A 67 15.91 4.33 13.16
N HIS A 68 14.74 3.77 12.84
CA HIS A 68 14.53 2.32 12.74
C HIS A 68 13.98 1.88 11.37
N GLY A 69 13.04 2.62 10.79
CA GLY A 69 12.34 2.22 9.56
C GLY A 69 11.24 1.19 9.79
N VAL A 70 10.63 0.75 8.69
CA VAL A 70 9.48 -0.17 8.71
C VAL A 70 9.95 -1.60 8.50
N GLU A 71 9.58 -2.50 9.40
CA GLU A 71 9.88 -3.93 9.29
C GLU A 71 8.97 -4.63 8.28
N PRO A 72 9.53 -5.47 7.38
CA PRO A 72 8.74 -6.30 6.49
C PRO A 72 8.06 -7.43 7.26
N ASP A 73 6.95 -7.95 6.74
CA ASP A 73 6.32 -9.16 7.26
C ASP A 73 7.01 -10.43 6.72
N ILE A 74 7.63 -10.32 5.53
CA ILE A 74 8.43 -11.38 4.90
C ILE A 74 9.78 -10.76 4.52
N ASP A 75 10.85 -11.12 5.25
CA ASP A 75 12.21 -10.67 4.94
C ASP A 75 12.73 -11.40 3.69
N VAL A 76 13.16 -10.62 2.70
CA VAL A 76 13.75 -11.12 1.46
C VAL A 76 14.98 -10.31 1.13
N VAL A 77 16.11 -10.99 1.00
CA VAL A 77 17.39 -10.38 0.67
C VAL A 77 17.49 -10.17 -0.84
N ASP A 78 17.87 -8.95 -1.24
CA ASP A 78 18.33 -8.69 -2.61
C ASP A 78 19.72 -9.29 -2.79
N ASP A 79 19.77 -10.50 -3.36
CA ASP A 79 21.03 -11.14 -3.76
C ASP A 79 21.59 -10.51 -5.04
N PRO A 80 22.70 -9.75 -4.97
CA PRO A 80 23.27 -9.08 -6.15
C PRO A 80 23.66 -10.06 -7.25
N ALA A 81 24.04 -11.29 -6.91
CA ALA A 81 24.45 -12.31 -7.88
C ALA A 81 23.26 -12.84 -8.69
N GLN A 82 22.07 -12.93 -8.08
CA GLN A 82 20.83 -13.27 -8.78
C GLN A 82 20.33 -12.10 -9.61
N MET A 83 20.40 -10.89 -9.06
CA MET A 83 19.99 -9.68 -9.75
C MET A 83 20.84 -9.37 -10.99
N ALA A 84 22.14 -9.60 -10.92
CA ALA A 84 23.03 -9.48 -12.08
C ALA A 84 22.67 -10.44 -13.21
N LYS A 85 21.98 -11.55 -12.90
CA LYS A 85 21.45 -12.53 -13.86
C LYS A 85 20.02 -12.20 -14.31
N GLY A 86 19.46 -11.05 -13.91
CA GLY A 86 18.10 -10.64 -14.24
C GLY A 86 17.01 -11.26 -13.36
N VAL A 87 17.37 -11.96 -12.28
CA VAL A 87 16.42 -12.55 -11.33
C VAL A 87 16.25 -11.61 -10.14
N ASP A 88 15.03 -11.16 -9.88
CA ASP A 88 14.70 -10.32 -8.71
C ASP A 88 14.02 -11.18 -7.63
N PRO A 89 14.73 -11.51 -6.52
CA PRO A 89 14.18 -12.36 -5.47
C PRO A 89 12.95 -11.78 -4.78
N GLN A 90 12.86 -10.45 -4.64
CA GLN A 90 11.71 -9.81 -3.99
C GLN A 90 10.48 -9.85 -4.88
N LEU A 91 10.66 -9.67 -6.20
CA LEU A 91 9.58 -9.78 -7.16
C LEU A 91 9.03 -11.21 -7.21
N GLU A 92 9.91 -12.21 -7.33
CA GLU A 92 9.53 -13.62 -7.35
C GLU A 92 8.76 -14.02 -6.08
N ARG A 93 9.25 -13.62 -4.90
CA ARG A 93 8.54 -13.89 -3.65
C ARG A 93 7.18 -13.18 -3.60
N GLY A 94 7.09 -11.96 -4.12
CA GLY A 94 5.84 -11.23 -4.24
C GLY A 94 4.81 -11.94 -5.11
N ILE A 95 5.23 -12.43 -6.27
CA ILE A 95 4.38 -13.19 -7.19
C ILE A 95 3.89 -14.47 -6.51
N GLN A 96 4.78 -15.23 -5.87
CA GLN A 96 4.44 -16.45 -5.14
C GLN A 96 3.38 -16.20 -4.05
N GLU A 97 3.56 -15.14 -3.25
CA GLU A 97 2.61 -14.79 -2.18
C GLU A 97 1.24 -14.38 -2.75
N VAL A 98 1.22 -13.59 -3.82
CA VAL A 98 -0.03 -13.20 -4.50
C VAL A 98 -0.76 -14.42 -5.06
N MET A 99 -0.06 -15.31 -5.75
CA MET A 99 -0.65 -16.52 -6.32
C MET A 99 -1.21 -17.45 -5.25
N SER A 100 -0.44 -17.69 -4.17
CA SER A 100 -0.89 -18.48 -3.00
C SER A 100 -2.15 -17.89 -2.34
N ARG A 101 -2.24 -16.56 -2.27
CA ARG A 101 -3.43 -15.88 -1.73
C ARG A 101 -4.63 -15.95 -2.65
N ILE A 102 -4.43 -15.86 -3.96
CA ILE A 102 -5.51 -16.00 -4.95
C ILE A 102 -6.12 -17.40 -4.88
N GLU A 103 -5.29 -18.44 -4.75
CA GLU A 103 -5.76 -19.82 -4.62
C GLU A 103 -6.63 -20.03 -3.36
N LYS A 104 -6.28 -19.34 -2.26
CA LYS A 104 -7.02 -19.39 -0.99
C LYS A 104 -8.19 -18.40 -0.93
N ALA A 105 -8.28 -17.46 -1.85
CA ALA A 105 -9.29 -16.42 -1.82
C ALA A 105 -10.68 -17.01 -2.13
N PRO A 106 -11.74 -16.54 -1.45
CA PRO A 106 -13.10 -16.97 -1.76
C PRO A 106 -13.45 -16.61 -3.21
N LYS A 107 -14.05 -17.57 -3.94
CA LYS A 107 -14.49 -17.34 -5.33
C LYS A 107 -15.41 -16.13 -5.36
N ARG A 108 -15.20 -15.23 -6.33
CA ARG A 108 -16.07 -14.06 -6.52
C ARG A 108 -17.53 -14.53 -6.60
N PRO A 109 -18.46 -13.90 -5.87
CA PRO A 109 -19.87 -14.24 -5.98
C PRO A 109 -20.31 -14.06 -7.43
N LYS A 110 -21.10 -15.00 -7.95
CA LYS A 110 -21.66 -14.85 -9.29
C LYS A 110 -22.50 -13.57 -9.32
N PRO A 111 -22.33 -12.70 -10.33
CA PRO A 111 -23.19 -11.54 -10.46
C PRO A 111 -24.65 -11.99 -10.52
N PRO A 112 -25.59 -11.21 -9.95
CA PRO A 112 -26.99 -11.55 -10.01
C PRO A 112 -27.42 -11.71 -11.47
N VAL A 113 -28.33 -12.66 -11.72
CA VAL A 113 -28.88 -12.87 -13.06
C VAL A 113 -29.60 -11.59 -13.46
N TYR A 114 -29.13 -10.94 -14.53
CA TYR A 114 -29.80 -9.76 -15.07
C TYR A 114 -31.25 -10.12 -15.40
N THR A 115 -32.20 -9.33 -14.88
CA THR A 115 -33.59 -9.47 -15.27
C THR A 115 -33.69 -9.18 -16.76
N LYS A 116 -34.14 -10.17 -17.54
CA LYS A 116 -34.50 -9.93 -18.94
C LYS A 116 -35.64 -8.92 -18.93
N ARG A 117 -35.38 -7.68 -19.32
CA ARG A 117 -36.46 -6.79 -19.75
C ARG A 117 -37.13 -7.49 -20.92
N ILE A 118 -38.36 -7.94 -20.71
CA ILE A 118 -39.19 -8.52 -21.74
C ILE A 118 -39.37 -7.41 -22.79
N ALA A 119 -38.78 -7.59 -23.96
CA ALA A 119 -38.94 -6.64 -25.05
C ALA A 119 -40.32 -6.85 -25.66
N GLY A 120 -41.27 -6.02 -25.23
CA GLY A 120 -42.58 -5.86 -25.87
C GLY A 120 -43.74 -6.48 -25.10
N GLU A 121 -44.28 -5.74 -24.14
CA GLU A 121 -45.73 -5.68 -23.94
C GLU A 121 -46.09 -4.32 -23.33
N SER A 122 -46.52 -3.43 -24.21
CA SER A 122 -47.20 -2.19 -23.87
C SER A 122 -48.64 -2.51 -23.47
N SER A 123 -48.98 -2.48 -22.18
CA SER A 123 -50.32 -2.09 -21.72
C SER A 123 -50.44 -2.09 -20.19
N GLY A 124 -50.65 -0.89 -19.64
CA GLY A 124 -51.74 -0.65 -18.68
C GLY A 124 -51.52 -0.96 -17.20
N GLY A 125 -51.56 0.10 -16.38
CA GLY A 125 -52.10 0.06 -15.02
C GLY A 125 -51.08 -0.03 -13.88
N GLY A 126 -50.84 1.08 -13.17
CA GLY A 126 -50.35 1.03 -11.78
C GLY A 126 -51.49 0.69 -10.81
N PRO A 127 -51.38 0.96 -9.49
CA PRO A 127 -50.20 1.10 -8.63
C PRO A 127 -50.28 0.18 -7.40
N THR A 128 -49.19 -0.15 -6.69
CA THR A 128 -49.27 -0.50 -5.25
C THR A 128 -47.93 -0.40 -4.51
N LYS A 129 -47.99 0.32 -3.38
CA LYS A 129 -47.00 0.40 -2.29
C LYS A 129 -46.70 -0.98 -1.68
N ALA A 130 -45.52 -1.11 -1.04
CA ALA A 130 -45.28 -1.57 0.36
C ALA A 130 -43.94 -2.32 0.52
N PRO A 131 -43.41 -2.58 1.74
CA PRO A 131 -43.61 -1.89 3.03
C PRO A 131 -42.28 -1.42 3.67
N ALA A 132 -42.38 -0.54 4.67
CA ALA A 132 -41.32 -0.31 5.65
C ALA A 132 -41.05 -1.60 6.44
N LYS A 133 -39.77 -1.93 6.64
CA LYS A 133 -39.32 -3.07 7.47
C LYS A 133 -39.09 -2.60 8.92
N PRO A 134 -39.24 -3.52 9.91
CA PRO A 134 -39.14 -3.22 11.33
C PRO A 134 -37.71 -2.87 11.77
#